data_AF-A0A087T2U5-F1
#
_entry.id   AF-A0A087T2U5-F1
#
_cell.length_a   1.000
_cell.length_b   1.000
_cell.length_c   1.000
_cell.angle_alpha   90.00
_cell.angle_beta   90.00
_cell.angle_gamma   90.00
#
_symmetry.space_group_name_H-M   'P 1'
#
loop_
_entity.id
_entity.type
_entity.pdbx_description
1 polymer ?
#
loop_
_entity_poly.entity_id
_entity_poly.type
_entity_poly.pdbx_seq_one_letter_code
_entity_poly.pdbx_strand_id
1 'polypeptide(L)'
;MSTKRKSYSVEYKKGIVEDSKGVNLVAFCKEKMLDLRMVRKWRADYDYLCQLVDQGNEKKRRVGSGRQPLFSELEDCIWEWIAGRRAMALVVRRADIQKFALETAIEFDISTEEFKASSHWLDNFLKRYELSLRRSTTLFKLEDNEVVKRALAFKLFVDGIDFSKYQLSNMIAMDETAVFLGQGAQTTVHHKASSSIYVPSTGYDSARVTCILAIHLDGKKVSPFLITKGKKDQIQRVSGIYVIESENDWCTQAVKWVDFMLPPLLRGQNRGLLVWDSASTHRAKDMKNFLAERKIDQIMIPAGMTGYLQILDIAINKPFKDHLPMEINEYIENRMVSSNEYLYDWSNEYLRAVFINVYDGWM
;
A
#
# COMPACT_ATOMS: atom_id res chain seq x y z
N MET A 1 -16.17 -52.61 -22.85
CA MET A 1 -15.73 -51.69 -21.79
C MET A 1 -15.30 -50.38 -22.42
N SER A 2 -15.90 -49.25 -22.07
CA SER A 2 -15.59 -47.94 -22.64
C SER A 2 -14.19 -47.50 -22.19
N THR A 3 -13.22 -47.51 -23.10
CA THR A 3 -11.89 -46.92 -22.87
C THR A 3 -12.04 -45.44 -22.54
N LYS A 4 -11.70 -45.05 -21.30
CA LYS A 4 -11.67 -43.64 -20.87
C LYS A 4 -10.93 -42.79 -21.92
N ARG A 5 -11.63 -41.82 -22.54
CA ARG A 5 -11.00 -40.84 -23.45
C ARG A 5 -9.86 -40.13 -22.72
N LYS A 6 -8.62 -40.35 -23.18
CA LYS A 6 -7.44 -39.62 -22.69
C LYS A 6 -7.41 -38.23 -23.31
N SER A 7 -7.00 -37.23 -22.52
CA SER A 7 -6.88 -35.82 -22.93
C SER A 7 -5.48 -35.33 -22.58
N TYR A 8 -4.81 -34.67 -23.54
CA TYR A 8 -3.39 -34.32 -23.47
C TYR A 8 -3.19 -32.80 -23.57
N SER A 9 -2.20 -32.25 -22.85
CA SER A 9 -1.85 -30.82 -22.89
C SER A 9 -1.21 -30.42 -24.23
N VAL A 10 -1.24 -29.13 -24.57
CA VAL A 10 -0.58 -28.60 -25.78
C VAL A 10 0.91 -28.93 -25.76
N GLU A 11 1.60 -28.72 -24.63
CA GLU A 11 3.01 -29.05 -24.44
C GLU A 11 3.31 -30.53 -24.71
N TYR A 12 2.49 -31.43 -24.15
CA TYR A 12 2.65 -32.86 -24.35
C TYR A 12 2.49 -33.25 -25.82
N LYS A 13 1.50 -32.65 -26.52
CA LYS A 13 1.30 -32.91 -27.95
C LYS A 13 2.49 -32.43 -28.78
N LYS A 14 3.02 -31.24 -28.47
CA LYS A 14 4.21 -30.67 -29.13
C LYS A 14 5.44 -31.56 -28.92
N GLY A 15 5.72 -31.95 -27.67
CA GLY A 15 6.84 -32.84 -27.35
C GLY A 15 6.73 -34.20 -28.04
N ILE A 16 5.54 -34.81 -28.08
CA ILE A 16 5.32 -36.06 -28.82
C ILE A 16 5.58 -35.90 -30.33
N VAL A 17 5.23 -34.75 -30.92
CA VAL A 17 5.53 -34.50 -32.34
C VAL A 17 7.04 -34.38 -32.55
N GLU A 18 7.74 -33.64 -31.70
CA GLU A 18 9.19 -33.47 -31.74
C GLU A 18 9.94 -34.79 -31.59
N ASP A 19 9.62 -35.57 -30.56
CA ASP A 19 10.19 -36.89 -30.28
C ASP A 19 9.93 -37.90 -31.41
N SER A 20 8.85 -37.71 -32.16
CA SER A 20 8.50 -38.60 -33.27
C SER A 20 9.25 -38.27 -34.57
N LYS A 21 9.88 -37.10 -34.71
CA LYS A 21 10.58 -36.70 -35.95
C LYS A 21 11.79 -37.62 -36.18
N GLY A 22 11.95 -38.12 -37.41
CA GLY A 22 13.08 -38.99 -37.78
C GLY A 22 12.99 -40.45 -37.34
N VAL A 23 11.95 -40.86 -36.60
CA VAL A 23 11.73 -42.25 -36.18
C VAL A 23 10.54 -42.90 -36.90
N ASN A 24 10.52 -44.24 -36.94
CA ASN A 24 9.37 -44.98 -37.47
C ASN A 24 8.14 -44.73 -36.58
N LEU A 25 7.17 -43.99 -37.12
CA LEU A 25 6.00 -43.53 -36.39
C LEU A 25 5.14 -44.67 -35.84
N VAL A 26 5.05 -45.82 -36.53
CA VAL A 26 4.26 -46.97 -36.08
C VAL A 26 4.91 -47.62 -34.85
N ALA A 27 6.23 -47.81 -34.90
CA ALA A 27 6.99 -48.34 -33.77
C ALA A 27 6.93 -47.40 -32.56
N PHE A 28 7.13 -46.10 -32.79
CA PHE A 28 7.05 -45.05 -31.77
C PHE A 28 5.68 -44.99 -31.08
N CYS A 29 4.59 -45.02 -31.87
CA CYS A 29 3.23 -45.03 -31.31
C CYS A 29 2.95 -46.30 -30.49
N LYS A 30 3.48 -47.47 -30.90
CA LYS A 30 3.35 -48.73 -30.16
C LYS A 30 4.11 -48.68 -28.82
N GLU A 31 5.32 -48.15 -28.82
CA GLU A 31 6.14 -47.96 -27.61
C GLU A 31 5.47 -46.99 -26.62
N LYS A 32 5.01 -45.84 -27.10
CA LYS A 32 4.36 -44.81 -26.26
C LYS A 32 2.89 -45.11 -25.93
N MET A 33 2.33 -46.22 -26.43
CA MET A 33 0.91 -46.59 -26.30
C MET A 33 -0.05 -45.47 -26.75
N LEU A 34 0.29 -44.82 -27.87
CA LEU A 34 -0.48 -43.73 -28.47
C LEU A 34 -1.14 -44.17 -29.78
N ASP A 35 -2.32 -43.61 -30.07
CA ASP A 35 -3.01 -43.87 -31.32
C ASP A 35 -2.31 -43.18 -32.50
N LEU A 36 -2.04 -43.93 -33.56
CA LEU A 36 -1.32 -43.47 -34.75
C LEU A 36 -2.03 -42.29 -35.45
N ARG A 37 -3.37 -42.32 -35.52
CA ARG A 37 -4.17 -41.26 -36.15
C ARG A 37 -4.09 -39.97 -35.34
N MET A 38 -4.04 -40.09 -34.02
CA MET A 38 -3.92 -38.94 -33.12
C MET A 38 -2.56 -38.24 -33.28
N VAL A 39 -1.45 -38.99 -33.32
CA VAL A 39 -0.11 -38.40 -33.49
C VAL A 39 0.06 -37.80 -34.89
N ARG A 40 -0.53 -38.42 -35.93
CA ARG A 40 -0.57 -37.82 -37.28
C ARG A 40 -1.31 -36.49 -37.30
N LYS A 41 -2.43 -36.38 -36.59
CA LYS A 41 -3.15 -35.11 -36.45
C LYS A 41 -2.28 -34.06 -35.75
N TRP A 42 -1.61 -34.41 -34.64
CA TRP A 42 -0.72 -33.47 -33.96
C TRP A 42 0.45 -33.02 -34.80
N ARG A 43 0.99 -33.89 -35.68
CA ARG A 43 2.01 -33.50 -36.66
C ARG A 43 1.49 -32.47 -37.67
N ALA A 44 0.27 -32.65 -38.16
CA ALA A 44 -0.36 -31.68 -39.06
C ALA A 44 -0.64 -30.35 -38.34
N ASP A 45 -0.99 -30.40 -37.06
CA ASP A 45 -1.27 -29.23 -36.22
C ASP A 45 0.00 -28.63 -35.56
N TYR A 46 1.22 -29.04 -35.95
CA TYR A 46 2.46 -28.70 -35.20
C TYR A 46 2.70 -27.20 -35.10
N ASP A 47 2.54 -26.46 -36.19
CA ASP A 47 2.76 -25.01 -36.21
C ASP A 47 1.73 -24.29 -35.31
N TYR A 48 0.47 -24.76 -35.33
CA TYR A 48 -0.58 -24.27 -34.44
C TYR A 48 -0.28 -24.59 -32.96
N LEU A 49 0.25 -25.78 -32.67
CA LEU A 49 0.69 -26.14 -31.32
C LEU A 49 1.84 -25.25 -30.85
N CYS A 50 2.78 -24.87 -31.73
CA CYS A 50 3.84 -23.92 -31.40
C CYS A 50 3.28 -22.53 -31.06
N GLN A 51 2.40 -22.00 -31.90
CA GLN A 51 1.71 -20.72 -31.65
C GLN A 51 0.96 -20.72 -30.30
N LEU A 52 0.29 -21.82 -29.96
CA LEU A 52 -0.41 -21.94 -28.68
C LEU A 52 0.54 -21.95 -27.47
N VAL A 53 1.74 -22.53 -27.60
CA VAL A 53 2.77 -22.47 -26.55
C VAL A 53 3.30 -21.04 -26.41
N ASP A 54 3.55 -20.35 -27.52
CA ASP A 54 4.02 -18.95 -27.49
C ASP A 54 2.99 -18.00 -26.87
N GLN A 55 1.69 -18.33 -26.99
CA GLN A 55 0.57 -17.62 -26.36
C GLN A 55 0.31 -18.03 -24.89
N GLY A 56 1.17 -18.82 -24.26
CA GLY A 56 1.03 -19.23 -22.85
C GLY A 56 -0.08 -20.26 -22.58
N ASN A 57 -0.48 -21.05 -23.59
CA ASN A 57 -1.51 -22.08 -23.46
C ASN A 57 -0.94 -23.50 -23.27
N GLU A 58 0.34 -23.63 -22.92
CA GLU A 58 1.09 -24.90 -22.92
C GLU A 58 0.46 -25.98 -22.03
N LYS A 59 -0.14 -25.59 -20.90
CA LYS A 59 -0.82 -26.50 -19.95
C LYS A 59 -2.25 -26.85 -20.33
N LYS A 60 -2.89 -26.14 -21.26
CA LYS A 60 -4.30 -26.37 -21.63
C LYS A 60 -4.44 -27.69 -22.40
N ARG A 61 -5.50 -28.46 -22.13
CA ARG A 61 -5.76 -29.74 -22.82
C ARG A 61 -6.73 -29.60 -24.00
N ARG A 62 -7.56 -28.56 -23.96
CA ARG A 62 -8.42 -28.08 -25.04
C ARG A 62 -8.39 -26.55 -25.02
N VAL A 63 -8.00 -25.95 -26.13
CA VAL A 63 -8.01 -24.50 -26.32
C VAL A 63 -9.28 -24.15 -27.10
N GLY A 64 -9.99 -23.09 -26.70
CA GLY A 64 -11.26 -22.67 -27.30
C GLY A 64 -12.49 -23.49 -26.90
N SER A 65 -12.35 -24.52 -26.05
CA SER A 65 -13.50 -25.26 -25.53
C SER A 65 -13.93 -24.72 -24.16
N GLY A 66 -14.86 -23.78 -24.19
CA GLY A 66 -15.58 -23.26 -23.04
C GLY A 66 -16.97 -22.82 -23.50
N ARG A 67 -17.92 -22.68 -22.57
CA ARG A 67 -19.18 -22.00 -22.87
C ARG A 67 -18.84 -20.56 -23.22
N GLN A 68 -19.14 -20.15 -24.46
CA GLN A 68 -18.93 -18.77 -24.89
C GLN A 68 -19.81 -17.82 -24.05
N PRO A 69 -19.38 -16.57 -23.85
CA PRO A 69 -20.23 -15.55 -23.25
C PRO A 69 -21.56 -15.50 -24.02
N LEU A 70 -22.66 -15.43 -23.30
CA LEU A 70 -23.98 -15.34 -23.94
C LEU A 70 -24.14 -14.00 -24.67
N PHE A 71 -23.44 -12.96 -24.21
CA PHE A 71 -23.49 -11.59 -24.72
C PHE A 71 -22.06 -11.02 -24.81
N SER A 72 -21.29 -11.40 -25.83
CA SER A 72 -19.89 -10.97 -25.97
C SER A 72 -19.75 -9.46 -26.20
N GLU A 73 -20.59 -8.88 -27.04
CA GLU A 73 -20.55 -7.44 -27.38
C GLU A 73 -20.87 -6.55 -26.16
N LEU A 74 -21.83 -6.98 -25.34
CA LEU A 74 -22.14 -6.34 -24.06
C LEU A 74 -20.92 -6.39 -23.11
N GLU A 75 -20.26 -7.55 -23.00
CA GLU A 75 -19.09 -7.70 -22.14
C GLU A 75 -17.90 -6.83 -22.61
N ASP A 76 -17.68 -6.70 -23.91
CA ASP A 76 -16.64 -5.83 -24.48
C ASP A 76 -16.89 -4.35 -24.15
N CYS A 77 -18.14 -3.88 -24.29
CA CYS A 77 -18.53 -2.51 -23.91
C CYS A 77 -18.29 -2.23 -22.42
N ILE A 78 -18.66 -3.18 -21.56
CA ILE A 78 -18.41 -3.08 -20.11
C ILE A 78 -16.91 -3.05 -19.81
N TRP A 79 -16.11 -3.85 -20.52
CA TRP A 79 -14.66 -3.86 -20.34
C TRP A 79 -14.02 -2.51 -20.73
N GLU A 80 -14.39 -1.94 -21.87
CA GLU A 80 -13.91 -0.62 -22.30
C GLU A 80 -14.31 0.49 -21.30
N TRP A 81 -15.53 0.44 -20.78
CA TRP A 81 -15.99 1.36 -19.75
C TRP A 81 -15.16 1.25 -18.46
N ILE A 82 -14.83 0.02 -18.02
CA ILE A 82 -13.93 -0.20 -16.87
C ILE A 82 -12.56 0.41 -17.19
N ALA A 83 -12.00 0.16 -18.37
CA ALA A 83 -10.70 0.69 -18.77
C ALA A 83 -10.68 2.23 -18.76
N GLY A 84 -11.72 2.88 -19.31
CA GLY A 84 -11.86 4.34 -19.30
C GLY A 84 -11.94 4.94 -17.89
N ARG A 85 -12.78 4.35 -17.02
CA ARG A 85 -12.87 4.75 -15.60
C ARG A 85 -11.52 4.62 -14.89
N ARG A 86 -10.77 3.55 -15.17
CA ARG A 86 -9.45 3.30 -14.57
C ARG A 86 -8.37 4.23 -15.12
N ALA A 87 -8.42 4.62 -16.39
CA ALA A 87 -7.53 5.63 -16.97
C ALA A 87 -7.71 7.00 -16.29
N MET A 88 -8.93 7.34 -15.87
CA MET A 88 -9.25 8.52 -15.06
C MET A 88 -8.97 8.36 -13.56
N ALA A 89 -8.29 7.28 -13.15
CA ALA A 89 -8.00 6.92 -11.75
C ALA A 89 -9.24 6.77 -10.85
N LEU A 90 -10.43 6.53 -11.41
CA LEU A 90 -11.65 6.34 -10.64
C LEU A 90 -11.72 4.92 -10.07
N VAL A 91 -12.28 4.80 -8.86
CA VAL A 91 -12.57 3.49 -8.25
C VAL A 91 -13.75 2.87 -8.99
N VAL A 92 -13.59 1.61 -9.39
CA VAL A 92 -14.65 0.80 -10.01
C VAL A 92 -14.96 -0.36 -9.07
N ARG A 93 -16.17 -0.37 -8.51
CA ARG A 93 -16.65 -1.44 -7.62
C ARG A 93 -17.44 -2.45 -8.43
N ARG A 94 -17.58 -3.66 -7.87
CA ARG A 94 -18.40 -4.73 -8.44
C ARG A 94 -19.85 -4.29 -8.69
N ALA A 95 -20.43 -3.55 -7.75
CA ALA A 95 -21.78 -3.00 -7.88
C ALA A 95 -21.90 -2.00 -9.04
N ASP A 96 -20.85 -1.19 -9.28
CA ASP A 96 -20.84 -0.23 -10.40
C ASP A 96 -20.83 -0.96 -11.74
N ILE A 97 -20.07 -2.06 -11.84
CA ILE A 97 -20.04 -2.92 -13.04
C ILE A 97 -21.41 -3.57 -13.27
N GLN A 98 -22.06 -4.10 -12.24
CA GLN A 98 -23.38 -4.73 -12.38
C GLN A 98 -24.45 -3.72 -12.79
N LYS A 99 -24.42 -2.52 -12.20
CA LYS A 99 -25.33 -1.44 -12.56
C LYS A 99 -25.13 -1.03 -14.03
N PHE A 100 -23.89 -0.76 -14.43
CA PHE A 100 -23.57 -0.39 -15.80
C PHE A 100 -23.95 -1.50 -16.78
N ALA A 101 -23.70 -2.76 -16.44
CA ALA A 101 -24.08 -3.90 -17.27
C ALA A 101 -25.59 -4.01 -17.50
N LEU A 102 -26.43 -3.70 -16.51
CA LEU A 102 -27.89 -3.69 -16.67
C LEU A 102 -28.36 -2.50 -17.51
N GLU A 103 -27.76 -1.34 -17.35
CA GLU A 103 -28.05 -0.14 -18.15
C GLU A 103 -27.69 -0.39 -19.63
N THR A 104 -26.48 -0.90 -19.89
CA THR A 104 -26.01 -1.24 -21.23
C THR A 104 -26.82 -2.39 -21.84
N ALA A 105 -27.25 -3.38 -21.06
CA ALA A 105 -28.08 -4.47 -21.59
C ALA A 105 -29.38 -3.98 -22.23
N ILE A 106 -29.98 -2.90 -21.70
CA ILE A 106 -31.18 -2.27 -22.29
C ILE A 106 -30.85 -1.66 -23.66
N GLU A 107 -29.68 -1.07 -23.84
CA GLU A 107 -29.22 -0.49 -25.11
C GLU A 107 -28.98 -1.55 -26.19
N PHE A 108 -28.73 -2.80 -25.78
CA PHE A 108 -28.58 -3.96 -26.67
C PHE A 108 -29.89 -4.76 -26.84
N ASP A 109 -31.05 -4.20 -26.44
CA ASP A 109 -32.35 -4.87 -26.47
C ASP A 109 -32.42 -6.20 -25.70
N ILE A 110 -31.58 -6.36 -24.67
CA ILE A 110 -31.54 -7.56 -23.82
C ILE A 110 -32.46 -7.36 -22.61
N SER A 111 -33.46 -8.24 -22.46
CA SER A 111 -34.40 -8.18 -21.34
C SER A 111 -33.72 -8.47 -19.99
N THR A 112 -34.20 -7.81 -18.94
CA THR A 112 -33.79 -8.08 -17.54
C THR A 112 -34.13 -9.49 -17.06
N GLU A 113 -35.02 -10.21 -17.76
CA GLU A 113 -35.29 -11.62 -17.53
C GLU A 113 -34.17 -12.54 -18.05
N GLU A 114 -33.53 -12.13 -19.15
CA GLU A 114 -32.44 -12.87 -19.82
C GLU A 114 -31.06 -12.55 -19.22
N PHE A 115 -30.85 -11.30 -18.81
CA PHE A 115 -29.60 -10.84 -18.22
C PHE A 115 -29.82 -10.14 -16.87
N LYS A 116 -29.35 -10.79 -15.79
CA LYS A 116 -29.53 -10.33 -14.40
C LYS A 116 -28.29 -9.71 -13.77
N ALA A 117 -27.19 -9.57 -14.54
CA ALA A 117 -25.88 -9.16 -14.02
C ALA A 117 -25.49 -9.85 -12.68
N SER A 118 -25.79 -11.15 -12.56
CA SER A 118 -25.62 -11.89 -11.29
C SER A 118 -24.16 -11.89 -10.80
N SER A 119 -23.95 -12.11 -9.50
CA SER A 119 -22.61 -12.24 -8.93
C SER A 119 -21.77 -13.31 -9.64
N HIS A 120 -22.39 -14.44 -10.02
CA HIS A 120 -21.75 -15.52 -10.74
C HIS A 120 -21.36 -15.13 -12.17
N TRP A 121 -22.21 -14.35 -12.86
CA TRP A 121 -21.84 -13.79 -14.16
C TRP A 121 -20.63 -12.86 -14.01
N LEU A 122 -20.67 -11.95 -13.04
CA LEU A 122 -19.59 -11.00 -12.79
C LEU A 122 -18.26 -11.70 -12.48
N ASP A 123 -18.26 -12.76 -11.65
CA ASP A 123 -17.04 -13.53 -11.36
C ASP A 123 -16.44 -14.14 -12.63
N ASN A 124 -17.29 -14.69 -13.49
CA ASN A 124 -16.83 -15.29 -14.74
C ASN A 124 -16.37 -14.21 -15.76
N PHE A 125 -17.06 -13.07 -15.83
CA PHE A 125 -16.66 -11.92 -16.65
C PHE A 125 -15.28 -11.43 -16.23
N LEU A 126 -15.09 -11.12 -14.94
CA LEU A 126 -13.79 -10.66 -14.42
C LEU A 126 -12.68 -11.67 -14.73
N LYS A 127 -12.95 -12.97 -14.58
CA LYS A 127 -11.99 -14.03 -14.92
C LYS A 127 -11.67 -14.10 -16.43
N ARG A 128 -12.66 -13.88 -17.31
CA ARG A 128 -12.45 -13.89 -18.76
C ARG A 128 -11.57 -12.74 -19.24
N TYR A 129 -11.78 -11.55 -18.69
CA TYR A 129 -11.03 -10.34 -19.04
C TYR A 129 -9.81 -10.10 -18.14
N GLU A 130 -9.39 -11.11 -17.37
CA GLU A 130 -8.23 -11.05 -16.47
C GLU A 130 -8.27 -9.91 -15.43
N LEU A 131 -9.47 -9.48 -15.07
CA LEU A 131 -9.72 -8.47 -14.08
C LEU A 131 -9.78 -9.09 -12.67
N SER A 132 -9.22 -8.40 -11.69
CA SER A 132 -9.20 -8.84 -10.30
C SER A 132 -9.45 -7.68 -9.36
N LEU A 133 -10.03 -7.98 -8.19
CA LEU A 133 -10.09 -7.01 -7.10
C LEU A 133 -8.67 -6.74 -6.63
N ARG A 134 -8.26 -5.48 -6.70
CA ARG A 134 -6.96 -5.01 -6.21
C ARG A 134 -7.19 -4.02 -5.08
N ARG A 135 -6.46 -4.21 -3.98
CA ARG A 135 -6.39 -3.20 -2.91
C ARG A 135 -5.58 -2.02 -3.44
N SER A 136 -6.04 -0.80 -3.21
CA SER A 136 -5.24 0.40 -3.51
C SER A 136 -3.90 0.27 -2.78
N THR A 137 -2.81 0.25 -3.55
CA THR A 137 -1.45 0.28 -3.01
C THR A 137 -0.98 1.73 -3.05
N THR A 138 -0.87 2.34 -1.87
CA THR A 138 -0.27 3.68 -1.71
C THR A 138 1.23 3.69 -2.02
N LEU A 139 1.85 2.51 -2.15
CA LEU A 139 3.26 2.33 -2.42
C LEU A 139 3.44 1.80 -3.84
N PHE A 140 3.70 2.70 -4.78
CA PHE A 140 4.42 2.33 -5.99
C PHE A 140 5.80 1.86 -5.54
N LYS A 141 6.09 0.54 -5.60
CA LYS A 141 7.49 0.10 -5.64
C LYS A 141 8.04 0.62 -6.96
N LEU A 142 8.80 1.71 -6.90
CA LEU A 142 9.56 2.21 -8.03
C LEU A 142 10.49 1.08 -8.50
N GLU A 143 10.60 0.89 -9.81
CA GLU A 143 11.61 -0.01 -10.36
C GLU A 143 13.01 0.51 -10.02
N ASP A 144 13.97 -0.40 -9.83
CA ASP A 144 15.33 -0.06 -9.37
C ASP A 144 15.99 1.05 -10.22
N ASN A 145 15.80 1.01 -11.54
CA ASN A 145 16.31 2.03 -12.46
C ASN A 145 15.72 3.42 -12.18
N GLU A 146 14.43 3.50 -11.85
CA GLU A 146 13.74 4.75 -11.54
C GLU A 146 14.13 5.27 -10.15
N VAL A 147 14.37 4.37 -9.18
CA VAL A 147 14.94 4.73 -7.87
C VAL A 147 16.32 5.37 -8.05
N VAL A 148 17.22 4.73 -8.80
CA VAL A 148 18.58 5.25 -9.06
C VAL A 148 18.53 6.59 -9.75
N LYS A 149 17.69 6.74 -10.80
CA LYS A 149 17.53 7.99 -11.52
C LYS A 149 17.06 9.13 -10.61
N ARG A 150 16.06 8.88 -9.75
CA ARG A 150 15.55 9.87 -8.79
C ARG A 150 16.58 10.20 -7.71
N ALA A 151 17.30 9.21 -7.21
CA ALA A 151 18.38 9.41 -6.23
C ALA A 151 19.51 10.27 -6.80
N LEU A 152 19.94 10.01 -8.04
CA LEU A 152 20.95 10.81 -8.73
C LEU A 152 20.49 12.26 -8.94
N ALA A 153 19.26 12.45 -9.43
CA ALA A 153 18.70 13.79 -9.62
C ALA A 153 18.60 14.55 -8.28
N PHE A 154 18.17 13.87 -7.21
CA PHE A 154 18.10 14.47 -5.88
C PHE A 154 19.49 14.81 -5.34
N LYS A 155 20.47 13.93 -5.52
CA LYS A 155 21.86 14.19 -5.14
C LYS A 155 22.42 15.41 -5.86
N LEU A 156 22.25 15.51 -7.18
CA LEU A 156 22.71 16.68 -7.95
C LEU A 156 22.05 17.98 -7.48
N PHE A 157 20.75 17.92 -7.15
CA PHE A 157 20.04 19.06 -6.55
C PHE A 157 20.64 19.46 -5.19
N VAL A 158 20.86 18.49 -4.31
CA VAL A 158 21.44 18.71 -2.97
C VAL A 158 22.88 19.23 -3.05
N ASP A 159 23.70 18.67 -3.94
CA ASP A 159 25.09 19.09 -4.16
C ASP A 159 25.19 20.55 -4.66
N GLY A 160 24.12 21.08 -5.28
CA GLY A 160 24.00 22.47 -5.68
C GLY A 160 23.62 23.45 -4.57
N ILE A 161 23.28 22.96 -3.36
CA ILE A 161 22.90 23.78 -2.22
C ILE A 161 24.14 24.24 -1.47
N ASP A 162 24.27 25.54 -1.29
CA ASP A 162 25.29 26.11 -0.42
C ASP A 162 24.89 25.99 1.06
N PHE A 163 25.40 24.93 1.69
CA PHE A 163 25.12 24.62 3.09
C PHE A 163 25.79 25.56 4.09
N SER A 164 26.77 26.37 3.67
CA SER A 164 27.44 27.33 4.58
C SER A 164 26.52 28.43 5.09
N LYS A 165 25.35 28.61 4.44
CA LYS A 165 24.29 29.54 4.83
C LYS A 165 23.51 29.14 6.07
N TYR A 166 23.61 27.87 6.50
CA TYR A 166 22.80 27.33 7.58
C TYR A 166 23.69 26.88 8.73
N GLN A 167 23.21 27.09 9.95
CA GLN A 167 23.78 26.44 11.14
C GLN A 167 23.18 25.04 11.27
N LEU A 168 23.95 24.08 11.76
CA LEU A 168 23.49 22.69 11.95
C LEU A 168 22.22 22.62 12.83
N SER A 169 22.12 23.48 13.84
CA SER A 169 20.95 23.59 14.73
C SER A 169 19.71 24.20 14.04
N ASN A 170 19.83 24.77 12.85
CA ASN A 170 18.72 25.35 12.08
C ASN A 170 18.37 24.51 10.85
N MET A 171 19.04 23.36 10.67
CA MET A 171 18.74 22.38 9.65
C MET A 171 17.96 21.25 10.30
N ILE A 172 16.69 21.10 9.92
CA ILE A 172 15.77 20.17 10.57
C ILE A 172 15.18 19.22 9.53
N ALA A 173 15.27 17.93 9.80
CA ALA A 173 14.45 16.94 9.12
C ALA A 173 13.18 16.70 9.94
N MET A 174 12.03 16.69 9.28
CA MET A 174 10.71 16.51 9.88
C MET A 174 9.93 15.45 9.11
N ASP A 175 9.16 14.64 9.84
CA ASP A 175 8.24 13.68 9.25
C ASP A 175 7.01 13.45 10.13
N GLU A 176 5.89 13.12 9.47
CA GLU A 176 4.61 12.83 10.10
C GLU A 176 4.38 11.31 10.15
N THR A 177 4.20 10.79 11.35
CA THR A 177 3.94 9.37 11.55
C THR A 177 2.68 9.11 12.36
N ALA A 178 1.92 8.10 11.95
CA ALA A 178 0.83 7.57 12.76
C ALA A 178 1.38 6.74 13.93
N VAL A 179 0.88 7.01 15.13
CA VAL A 179 1.10 6.21 16.34
C VAL A 179 -0.21 5.54 16.72
N PHE A 180 -0.16 4.22 16.93
CA PHE A 180 -1.31 3.41 17.31
C PHE A 180 -1.35 3.26 18.83
N LEU A 181 -2.53 3.41 19.42
CA LEU A 181 -2.75 3.34 20.87
C LEU A 181 -3.24 1.97 21.36
N GLY A 182 -3.38 1.01 20.44
CA GLY A 182 -3.79 -0.35 20.77
C GLY A 182 -2.61 -1.28 21.07
N GLN A 183 -2.91 -2.42 21.69
CA GLN A 183 -1.95 -3.53 21.76
C GLN A 183 -1.65 -4.04 20.34
N GLY A 184 -0.46 -3.72 19.83
CA GLY A 184 -0.03 -4.09 18.48
C GLY A 184 0.33 -5.58 18.30
N ALA A 185 0.41 -6.34 19.39
CA ALA A 185 0.77 -7.75 19.34
C ALA A 185 -0.46 -8.62 18.98
N GLN A 186 -0.49 -9.13 17.76
CA GLN A 186 -1.49 -10.09 17.28
C GLN A 186 -1.17 -11.55 17.68
N THR A 187 -0.06 -11.76 18.39
CA THR A 187 0.46 -13.09 18.73
C THR A 187 0.77 -13.16 20.22
N THR A 188 0.27 -14.19 20.90
CA THR A 188 0.54 -14.46 22.32
C THR A 188 0.96 -15.91 22.51
N VAL A 189 1.76 -16.16 23.54
CA VAL A 189 2.17 -17.51 23.93
C VAL A 189 1.06 -18.12 24.78
N HIS A 190 0.52 -19.26 24.37
CA HIS A 190 -0.55 -19.96 25.07
C HIS A 190 -0.31 -21.48 25.07
N HIS A 191 -1.05 -22.21 25.91
CA HIS A 191 -0.99 -23.67 25.96
C HIS A 191 -1.25 -24.31 24.58
N LYS A 192 -0.45 -25.35 24.25
CA LYS A 192 -0.65 -26.17 23.05
C LYS A 192 -2.07 -26.77 23.06
N ALA A 193 -2.71 -26.76 21.89
CA ALA A 193 -4.05 -27.31 21.61
C ALA A 193 -5.26 -26.55 22.17
N SER A 194 -5.10 -25.29 22.61
CA SER A 194 -6.25 -24.41 22.87
C SER A 194 -7.00 -24.06 21.57
N SER A 195 -8.33 -24.21 21.57
CA SER A 195 -9.18 -23.96 20.40
C SER A 195 -9.50 -22.49 20.17
N SER A 196 -9.38 -21.64 21.20
CA SER A 196 -9.49 -20.19 21.10
C SER A 196 -8.70 -19.51 22.22
N ILE A 197 -8.27 -18.28 21.96
CA ILE A 197 -7.62 -17.39 22.93
C ILE A 197 -8.43 -16.11 22.98
N TYR A 198 -8.85 -15.68 24.17
CA TYR A 198 -9.54 -14.41 24.37
C TYR A 198 -8.52 -13.37 24.84
N VAL A 199 -8.33 -12.33 24.02
CA VAL A 199 -7.64 -11.11 24.41
C VAL A 199 -8.71 -10.01 24.43
N PRO A 200 -9.05 -9.43 25.59
CA PRO A 200 -10.01 -8.35 25.67
C PRO A 200 -9.55 -7.19 24.78
N SER A 201 -10.44 -6.69 23.92
CA SER A 201 -10.17 -5.47 23.15
C SER A 201 -10.07 -4.29 24.13
N THR A 202 -9.03 -3.48 23.99
CA THR A 202 -8.86 -2.26 24.80
C THR A 202 -9.85 -1.16 24.41
N GLY A 203 -10.61 -1.34 23.33
CA GLY A 203 -11.44 -0.29 22.71
C GLY A 203 -10.62 0.73 21.88
N TYR A 204 -9.29 0.66 21.94
CA TYR A 204 -8.35 1.55 21.25
C TYR A 204 -7.51 0.83 20.19
N ASP A 205 -7.86 -0.41 19.84
CA ASP A 205 -7.09 -1.26 18.93
C ASP A 205 -6.91 -0.65 17.52
N SER A 206 -7.81 0.25 17.12
CA SER A 206 -7.72 1.05 15.88
C SER A 206 -7.51 2.55 16.11
N ALA A 207 -7.37 2.98 17.37
CA ALA A 207 -7.15 4.38 17.69
C ALA A 207 -5.72 4.77 17.29
N ARG A 208 -5.61 5.89 16.58
CA ARG A 208 -4.33 6.44 16.14
C ARG A 208 -4.29 7.94 16.39
N VAL A 209 -3.11 8.40 16.73
CA VAL A 209 -2.77 9.83 16.81
C VAL A 209 -1.69 10.12 15.78
N THR A 210 -1.67 11.33 15.26
CA THR A 210 -0.58 11.79 14.40
C THR A 210 0.52 12.33 15.29
N CYS A 211 1.76 11.90 15.06
CA CYS A 211 2.94 12.40 15.74
C CYS A 211 3.88 12.99 14.70
N ILE A 212 4.24 14.26 14.88
CA ILE A 212 5.33 14.89 14.14
C ILE A 212 6.61 14.67 14.93
N LEU A 213 7.58 14.04 14.29
CA LEU A 213 8.93 13.89 14.79
C LEU A 213 9.86 14.75 13.97
N ALA A 214 10.89 15.29 14.62
CA ALA A 214 11.92 16.05 13.94
C ALA A 214 13.28 15.90 14.61
N ILE A 215 14.33 16.10 13.83
CA ILE A 215 15.71 16.00 14.27
C ILE A 215 16.54 17.11 13.60
N HIS A 216 17.37 17.77 14.40
CA HIS A 216 18.36 18.72 13.92
C HIS A 216 19.56 17.98 13.31
N LEU A 217 20.27 18.62 12.39
CA LEU A 217 21.44 18.01 11.78
C LEU A 217 22.61 17.80 12.77
N ASP A 218 22.63 18.55 13.87
CA ASP A 218 23.58 18.32 14.98
C ASP A 218 23.27 17.05 15.80
N GLY A 219 22.23 16.31 15.44
CA GLY A 219 21.80 15.07 16.09
C GLY A 219 20.81 15.29 17.24
N LYS A 220 20.50 16.55 17.58
CA LYS A 220 19.53 16.85 18.63
C LYS A 220 18.10 16.52 18.17
N LYS A 221 17.42 15.69 18.94
CA LYS A 221 16.01 15.35 18.73
C LYS A 221 15.14 16.51 19.15
N VAL A 222 14.13 16.82 18.33
CA VAL A 222 13.11 17.81 18.65
C VAL A 222 12.02 17.13 19.47
N SER A 223 11.49 17.81 20.48
CA SER A 223 10.38 17.27 21.27
C SER A 223 9.19 16.89 20.36
N PRO A 224 8.64 15.66 20.49
CA PRO A 224 7.53 15.21 19.69
C PRO A 224 6.33 16.15 19.77
N PHE A 225 5.61 16.26 18.67
CA PHE A 225 4.40 17.06 18.58
C PHE A 225 3.22 16.18 18.17
N LEU A 226 2.34 15.93 19.13
CA LEU A 226 1.17 15.08 18.97
C LEU A 226 -0.04 15.88 18.54
N ILE A 227 -0.75 15.33 17.55
CA ILE A 227 -1.99 15.87 17.06
C ILE A 227 -3.07 14.83 17.30
N THR A 228 -4.03 15.21 18.14
CA THR A 228 -5.19 14.40 18.49
C THR A 228 -6.44 15.02 17.88
N LYS A 229 -7.49 14.20 17.72
CA LYS A 229 -8.81 14.72 17.32
C LYS A 229 -9.47 15.37 18.52
N GLY A 230 -9.91 16.61 18.39
CA GLY A 230 -10.65 17.29 19.45
C GLY A 230 -10.95 18.74 19.07
N LYS A 231 -11.58 19.45 20.00
CA LYS A 231 -12.13 20.80 19.75
C LYS A 231 -11.21 21.93 20.18
N LYS A 232 -10.19 21.62 20.99
CA LYS A 232 -9.34 22.62 21.63
C LYS A 232 -8.12 22.93 20.80
N ASP A 233 -8.20 24.01 20.03
CA ASP A 233 -7.09 24.47 19.19
C ASP A 233 -5.99 25.20 19.99
N GLN A 234 -5.47 24.56 21.04
CA GLN A 234 -4.43 25.10 21.91
C GLN A 234 -3.32 24.08 22.10
N ILE A 235 -2.08 24.53 21.91
CA ILE A 235 -0.89 23.72 22.15
C ILE A 235 -0.66 23.64 23.66
N GLN A 236 -0.69 22.42 24.18
CA GLN A 236 -0.37 22.11 25.58
C GLN A 236 0.98 21.41 25.62
N ARG A 237 1.81 21.77 26.61
CA ARG A 237 3.02 21.00 26.91
C ARG A 237 2.70 20.05 28.05
N VAL A 238 2.81 18.76 27.79
CA VAL A 238 2.62 17.74 28.82
C VAL A 238 3.89 16.92 28.92
N SER A 239 4.58 17.07 30.06
CA SER A 239 5.78 16.31 30.40
C SER A 239 6.82 16.25 29.26
N GLY A 240 7.16 17.43 28.74
CA GLY A 240 8.15 17.57 27.67
C GLY A 240 7.60 17.47 26.25
N ILE A 241 6.41 16.92 26.04
CA ILE A 241 5.79 16.69 24.73
C ILE A 241 4.74 17.76 24.44
N TYR A 242 4.65 18.18 23.19
CA TYR A 242 3.63 19.12 22.74
C TYR A 242 2.42 18.38 22.20
N VAL A 243 1.22 18.78 22.62
CA VAL A 243 -0.04 18.16 22.21
C VAL A 243 -1.00 19.24 21.75
N ILE A 244 -1.64 19.03 20.60
CA ILE A 244 -2.72 19.87 20.11
C ILE A 244 -3.93 19.01 19.74
N GLU A 245 -5.13 19.48 20.09
CA GLU A 245 -6.37 18.92 19.56
C GLU A 245 -6.78 19.71 18.32
N SER A 246 -7.13 19.03 17.23
CA SER A 246 -7.61 19.71 16.03
C SER A 246 -8.88 19.06 15.46
N GLU A 247 -9.86 19.90 15.13
CA GLU A 247 -11.05 19.49 14.35
C GLU A 247 -10.73 19.44 12.83
N ASN A 248 -9.66 20.11 12.39
CA ASN A 248 -9.42 20.50 11.00
C ASN A 248 -8.31 19.72 10.27
N ASP A 249 -8.33 19.87 8.95
CA ASP A 249 -7.47 19.21 7.95
C ASP A 249 -5.96 19.34 8.19
N TRP A 250 -5.24 18.30 7.74
CA TRP A 250 -3.78 18.12 7.76
C TRP A 250 -2.96 19.37 7.40
N CYS A 251 -3.45 20.21 6.47
CA CYS A 251 -2.75 21.42 6.03
C CYS A 251 -2.49 22.43 7.15
N THR A 252 -3.42 22.53 8.11
CA THR A 252 -3.31 23.47 9.24
C THR A 252 -2.26 23.00 10.25
N GLN A 253 -2.02 21.70 10.32
CA GLN A 253 -1.22 21.07 11.36
C GLN A 253 0.28 21.28 11.10
N ALA A 254 0.73 21.09 9.85
CA ALA A 254 2.11 21.39 9.46
C ALA A 254 2.46 22.87 9.64
N VAL A 255 1.54 23.79 9.29
CA VAL A 255 1.74 25.24 9.50
C VAL A 255 1.89 25.56 10.98
N LYS A 256 1.03 25.01 11.84
CA LYS A 256 1.11 25.21 13.30
C LYS A 256 2.38 24.64 13.89
N TRP A 257 2.81 23.47 13.42
CA TRP A 257 4.07 22.88 13.86
C TRP A 257 5.25 23.77 13.48
N VAL A 258 5.33 24.24 12.23
CA VAL A 258 6.40 25.15 11.81
C VAL A 258 6.35 26.46 12.60
N ASP A 259 5.17 27.07 12.79
CA ASP A 259 5.04 28.32 13.54
C ASP A 259 5.52 28.18 15.00
N PHE A 260 5.24 27.02 15.61
CA PHE A 260 5.54 26.76 17.01
C PHE A 260 6.97 26.23 17.25
N MET A 261 7.43 25.28 16.43
CA MET A 261 8.69 24.55 16.61
C MET A 261 9.86 25.14 15.83
N LEU A 262 9.57 25.90 14.78
CA LEU A 262 10.54 26.70 14.03
C LEU A 262 10.21 28.19 14.24
N PRO A 263 10.27 28.69 15.50
CA PRO A 263 9.96 30.08 15.77
C PRO A 263 10.85 30.96 14.89
N PRO A 264 10.37 32.16 14.52
CA PRO A 264 11.11 33.08 13.67
C PRO A 264 12.57 33.16 14.15
N LEU A 265 13.52 32.88 13.25
CA LEU A 265 14.96 33.03 13.48
C LEU A 265 15.29 34.52 13.67
N LEU A 266 14.74 35.13 14.71
CA LEU A 266 14.84 36.52 15.07
C LEU A 266 16.00 36.65 16.03
N ARG A 267 17.21 36.60 15.45
CA ARG A 267 18.45 37.24 15.93
C ARG A 267 19.61 36.81 15.00
N GLY A 268 19.92 37.60 13.97
CA GLY A 268 21.12 37.45 13.12
C GLY A 268 20.90 36.86 11.71
N GLN A 269 22.01 36.55 11.01
CA GLN A 269 22.05 35.91 9.67
C GLN A 269 21.55 34.45 9.65
N ASN A 270 20.75 34.02 10.63
CA ASN A 270 20.37 32.64 10.77
C ASN A 270 19.25 32.30 9.79
N ARG A 271 19.60 31.52 8.76
CA ARG A 271 18.68 30.92 7.79
C ARG A 271 18.34 29.50 8.20
N GLY A 272 17.10 29.09 8.03
CA GLY A 272 16.63 27.73 8.35
C GLY A 272 16.59 26.85 7.11
N LEU A 273 16.72 25.53 7.30
CA LEU A 273 16.52 24.54 6.25
C LEU A 273 15.62 23.41 6.77
N LEU A 274 14.50 23.19 6.10
CA LEU A 274 13.55 22.13 6.44
C LEU A 274 13.59 21.02 5.39
N VAL A 275 13.83 19.78 5.84
CA VAL A 275 13.81 18.57 4.99
C VAL A 275 12.58 17.75 5.34
N TRP A 276 11.71 17.53 4.36
CA TRP A 276 10.47 16.77 4.55
C TRP A 276 10.00 16.12 3.25
N ASP A 277 8.96 15.29 3.36
CA ASP A 277 8.36 14.65 2.19
C ASP A 277 7.66 15.66 1.26
N SER A 278 7.31 15.21 0.07
CA SER A 278 6.56 16.02 -0.88
C SER A 278 5.04 15.84 -0.69
N ALA A 279 4.50 15.92 0.52
CA ALA A 279 3.05 15.95 0.70
C ALA A 279 2.40 17.12 -0.06
N SER A 280 1.12 16.99 -0.43
CA SER A 280 0.39 18.05 -1.14
C SER A 280 0.33 19.36 -0.36
N THR A 281 0.23 19.27 0.97
CA THR A 281 0.26 20.37 1.93
C THR A 281 1.61 21.09 1.90
N HIS A 282 2.73 20.36 1.89
CA HIS A 282 4.08 20.91 1.83
C HIS A 282 4.37 21.60 0.48
N ARG A 283 3.81 21.06 -0.61
CA ARG A 283 3.96 21.64 -1.96
C ARG A 283 3.11 22.89 -2.20
N ALA A 284 2.11 23.15 -1.36
CA ALA A 284 1.17 24.25 -1.54
C ALA A 284 1.90 25.60 -1.59
N LYS A 285 1.43 26.50 -2.47
CA LYS A 285 2.05 27.83 -2.64
C LYS A 285 2.06 28.62 -1.34
N ASP A 286 0.98 28.51 -0.56
CA ASP A 286 0.84 29.23 0.71
C ASP A 286 1.88 28.77 1.73
N MET A 287 2.18 27.47 1.78
CA MET A 287 3.26 26.94 2.62
C MET A 287 4.64 27.48 2.18
N LYS A 288 4.90 27.54 0.87
CA LYS A 288 6.17 28.10 0.35
C LYS A 288 6.35 29.57 0.75
N ASN A 289 5.29 30.35 0.64
CA ASN A 289 5.31 31.77 1.03
C ASN A 289 5.52 31.91 2.55
N PHE A 290 4.81 31.10 3.34
CA PHE A 290 4.92 31.06 4.80
C PHE A 290 6.34 30.77 5.29
N LEU A 291 7.05 29.83 4.65
CA LEU A 291 8.45 29.51 4.94
C LEU A 291 9.41 30.62 4.48
N ALA A 292 9.17 31.19 3.30
CA ALA A 292 10.00 32.27 2.75
C ALA A 292 9.99 33.53 3.63
N GLU A 293 8.82 33.91 4.15
CA GLU A 293 8.67 35.01 5.12
C GLU A 293 9.50 34.80 6.40
N ARG A 294 9.74 33.52 6.77
CA ARG A 294 10.52 33.10 7.93
C ARG A 294 11.99 32.84 7.62
N LYS A 295 12.45 33.06 6.38
CA LYS A 295 13.80 32.72 5.90
C LYS A 295 14.15 31.24 6.11
N ILE A 296 13.18 30.37 5.85
CA ILE A 296 13.34 28.92 5.87
C ILE A 296 13.32 28.41 4.44
N ASP A 297 14.44 27.85 4.00
CA ASP A 297 14.49 27.11 2.74
C ASP A 297 14.01 25.67 2.98
N GLN A 298 13.54 25.01 1.93
CA GLN A 298 13.03 23.65 2.03
C GLN A 298 13.68 22.71 1.02
N ILE A 299 13.89 21.47 1.45
CA ILE A 299 14.28 20.34 0.61
C ILE A 299 13.12 19.34 0.67
N MET A 300 12.56 19.04 -0.50
CA MET A 300 11.49 18.05 -0.62
C MET A 300 12.05 16.73 -1.11
N ILE A 301 11.78 15.66 -0.35
CA ILE A 301 12.10 14.31 -0.78
C ILE A 301 11.19 13.95 -1.98
N PRO A 302 11.75 13.45 -3.09
CA PRO A 302 10.96 13.08 -4.25
C PRO A 302 9.92 12.01 -3.91
N ALA A 303 8.76 12.07 -4.57
CA ALA A 303 7.70 11.11 -4.35
C ALA A 303 8.18 9.66 -4.55
N GLY A 304 7.80 8.77 -3.64
CA GLY A 304 8.22 7.36 -3.65
C GLY A 304 9.65 7.11 -3.17
N MET A 305 10.39 8.16 -2.76
CA MET A 305 11.77 8.04 -2.26
C MET A 305 11.89 8.16 -0.74
N THR A 306 10.79 8.35 0.00
CA THR A 306 10.80 8.55 1.46
C THR A 306 11.54 7.42 2.18
N GLY A 307 11.24 6.15 1.86
CA GLY A 307 11.94 5.00 2.45
C GLY A 307 13.43 4.86 2.10
N TYR A 308 13.95 5.67 1.18
CA TYR A 308 15.37 5.64 0.77
C TYR A 308 16.15 6.90 1.18
N LEU A 309 15.46 8.05 1.31
CA LEU A 309 16.10 9.36 1.50
C LEU A 309 15.61 10.11 2.75
N GLN A 310 14.45 9.77 3.30
CA GLN A 310 13.95 10.43 4.51
C GLN A 310 14.60 9.80 5.74
N ILE A 311 15.45 10.57 6.42
CA ILE A 311 16.22 10.09 7.57
C ILE A 311 15.31 9.59 8.70
N LEU A 312 14.14 10.22 8.88
CA LEU A 312 13.21 9.80 9.91
C LEU A 312 12.65 8.40 9.64
N ASP A 313 12.22 8.11 8.41
CA ASP A 313 11.71 6.79 8.05
C ASP A 313 12.79 5.69 8.12
N ILE A 314 14.04 6.03 7.81
CA ILE A 314 15.15 5.07 7.79
C ILE A 314 15.62 4.74 9.21
N ALA A 315 15.76 5.75 10.08
CA ALA A 315 16.51 5.62 11.32
C ALA A 315 15.74 5.97 12.60
N ILE A 316 14.67 6.75 12.54
CA ILE A 316 14.02 7.34 13.73
C ILE A 316 12.65 6.73 14.00
N ASN A 317 11.78 6.74 13.00
CA ASN A 317 10.38 6.33 13.11
C ASN A 317 10.24 4.88 13.55
N LYS A 318 11.10 3.98 13.03
CA LYS A 318 11.03 2.56 13.37
C LYS A 318 11.41 2.29 14.83
N PRO A 319 12.61 2.69 15.34
CA PRO A 319 12.93 2.52 16.76
C PRO A 319 11.89 3.15 17.69
N PHE A 320 11.39 4.34 17.34
CA PHE A 320 10.33 5.00 18.10
C PHE A 320 9.04 4.16 18.18
N LYS A 321 8.59 3.61 17.04
CA LYS A 321 7.42 2.73 16.96
C LYS A 321 7.62 1.38 17.62
N ASP A 322 8.84 0.84 17.63
CA ASP A 322 9.14 -0.45 18.23
C ASP A 322 9.13 -0.36 19.77
N HIS A 323 9.46 0.81 20.34
CA HIS A 323 9.46 1.04 21.79
C HIS A 323 8.07 1.34 22.36
N LEU A 324 7.20 2.01 21.58
CA LEU A 324 5.83 2.37 21.99
C LEU A 324 5.01 1.18 22.55
N PRO A 325 4.93 0.01 21.89
CA PRO A 325 4.20 -1.14 22.42
C PRO A 325 4.69 -1.63 23.78
N MET A 326 5.99 -1.50 24.09
CA MET A 326 6.55 -1.93 25.37
C MET A 326 5.99 -1.06 26.50
N GLU A 327 6.06 0.25 26.34
CA GLU A 327 5.54 1.23 27.31
C GLU A 327 4.01 1.17 27.43
N ILE A 328 3.32 0.93 26.30
CA ILE A 328 1.88 0.68 26.29
C ILE A 328 1.54 -0.54 27.14
N ASN A 329 2.26 -1.65 26.97
CA ASN A 329 2.01 -2.88 27.70
C ASN A 329 2.31 -2.72 29.19
N GLU A 330 3.45 -2.12 29.53
CA GLU A 330 3.83 -1.87 30.93
C GLU A 330 2.79 -0.98 31.64
N TYR A 331 2.31 0.06 30.96
CA TYR A 331 1.24 0.89 31.50
C TYR A 331 -0.06 0.10 31.69
N ILE A 332 -0.46 -0.72 30.71
CA ILE A 332 -1.69 -1.54 30.79
C ILE A 332 -1.58 -2.52 31.96
N GLU A 333 -0.45 -3.23 32.08
CA GLU A 333 -0.19 -4.20 33.15
C GLU A 333 -0.26 -3.54 34.52
N ASN A 334 0.41 -2.41 34.71
CA ASN A 334 0.44 -1.69 35.98
C ASN A 334 -0.94 -1.13 36.39
N ARG A 335 -1.77 -0.70 35.42
CA ARG A 335 -3.08 -0.09 35.69
C ARG A 335 -4.22 -1.11 35.82
N MET A 336 -4.09 -2.29 35.21
CA MET A 336 -4.99 -3.44 35.45
C MET A 336 -4.83 -4.02 36.86
N VAL A 337 -3.65 -3.90 37.47
CA VAL A 337 -3.42 -4.32 38.86
C VAL A 337 -4.06 -3.36 39.87
N SER A 338 -4.20 -2.07 39.53
CA SER A 338 -4.64 -1.02 40.46
C SER A 338 -6.14 -0.74 40.49
N SER A 339 -6.90 -1.18 39.49
CA SER A 339 -8.30 -0.76 39.31
C SER A 339 -9.14 -1.92 38.76
N ASN A 340 -10.01 -2.49 39.61
CA ASN A 340 -10.98 -3.53 39.24
C ASN A 340 -12.18 -2.94 38.46
N GLU A 341 -12.02 -1.79 37.83
CA GLU A 341 -13.04 -1.06 37.10
C GLU A 341 -12.54 -0.70 35.70
N TYR A 342 -13.24 -1.23 34.69
CA TYR A 342 -13.09 -0.84 33.29
C TYR A 342 -13.68 0.57 33.12
N LEU A 343 -12.88 1.61 33.31
CA LEU A 343 -13.34 2.99 33.18
C LEU A 343 -12.90 3.66 31.87
N TYR A 344 -13.94 4.13 31.18
CA TYR A 344 -13.98 5.16 30.14
C TYR A 344 -13.26 6.45 30.62
N ASP A 345 -12.03 6.68 30.20
CA ASP A 345 -11.45 8.00 29.83
C ASP A 345 -9.92 7.87 29.59
N TRP A 346 -9.54 7.05 28.59
CA TRP A 346 -8.14 6.73 28.33
C TRP A 346 -7.42 7.74 27.44
N SER A 347 -8.03 8.82 26.94
CA SER A 347 -7.39 9.57 25.85
C SER A 347 -6.25 10.49 26.29
N ASN A 348 -6.38 11.18 27.43
CA ASN A 348 -5.40 12.19 27.83
C ASN A 348 -4.34 11.67 28.80
N GLU A 349 -4.69 10.83 29.78
CA GLU A 349 -3.72 10.36 30.78
C GLU A 349 -2.82 9.21 30.28
N TYR A 350 -3.35 8.38 29.38
CA TYR A 350 -2.62 7.31 28.69
C TYR A 350 -1.56 7.86 27.73
N LEU A 351 -1.95 8.82 26.88
CA LEU A 351 -1.02 9.52 25.98
C LEU A 351 0.09 10.19 26.78
N ARG A 352 -0.24 10.73 27.97
CA ARG A 352 0.74 11.29 28.89
C ARG A 352 1.72 10.21 29.35
N ALA A 353 1.27 9.18 30.06
CA ALA A 353 2.18 8.19 30.66
C ALA A 353 3.05 7.44 29.64
N VAL A 354 2.46 6.96 28.55
CA VAL A 354 3.17 6.13 27.55
C VAL A 354 4.19 6.95 26.75
N PHE A 355 3.81 8.13 26.25
CA PHE A 355 4.74 8.90 25.42
C PHE A 355 5.87 9.55 26.24
N ILE A 356 5.64 9.84 27.52
CA ILE A 356 6.69 10.36 28.43
C ILE A 356 7.82 9.36 28.54
N ASN A 357 7.51 8.12 28.91
CA ASN A 357 8.54 7.09 29.10
C ASN A 357 9.26 6.79 27.78
N VAL A 358 8.54 6.74 26.65
CA VAL A 358 9.16 6.59 25.33
C VAL A 358 10.10 7.75 25.02
N TYR A 359 9.75 8.99 25.37
CA TYR A 359 10.60 10.15 25.13
C TYR A 359 11.85 10.16 26.03
N ASP A 360 11.69 9.86 27.32
CA ASP A 360 12.77 9.88 28.30
C ASP A 360 13.72 8.67 28.16
N GLY A 361 13.25 7.52 27.69
CA GLY A 361 14.08 6.36 27.36
C GLY A 361 14.74 6.42 25.97
N TRP A 362 14.28 7.33 25.11
CA TRP A 362 14.79 7.53 23.75
C TRP A 362 15.78 8.69 23.62
N MET A 363 15.66 9.73 24.46
CA MET A 363 16.67 10.81 24.58
C MET A 363 17.95 10.27 25.20
#